data_AF-A0A2G6CD54-F1
#
_entry.id   AF-A0A2G6CD54-F1
#
_cell.length_a   1.000
_cell.length_b   1.000
_cell.length_c   1.000
_cell.angle_alpha   90.00
_cell.angle_beta   90.00
_cell.angle_gamma   90.00
#
_symmetry.space_group_name_H-M   'P 1'
#
loop_
_entity.id
_entity.type
_entity.pdbx_description
1 polymer ?
#
loop_
_entity_poly.entity_id
_entity_poly.type
_entity_poly.pdbx_seq_one_letter_code
_entity_poly.pdbx_strand_id
1 'polypeptide(L)'
;MIFRRFISSIVTVGTLLTTTPLCAQDGAASDWKALVIGNPSRNAPGAFGDSFHAAQVLKEAGLADVTLRRELGADAMAQALQDVEGVPRLVLYFSGAISVQSTGPVLMGKGGGDARSAVAPLLDRLAAAGTRELILLVEDCAGGQGMGGRLTLPTPPAGLNLFMAASAGPERSCSADTARMTDALTAPGPAARLTDRLAGTWTATVGTLSPPRLNRGGGDVTTVPTSAPTLTDQGAIPLVQGAPQVTLIANDTIRLTPAITPVSLTPAAQPGGGGEVGSLGGSATGTPTAVRDDQTVIFVAPSASQLAAVPVAEGLPEPSIIIGLIDGIRGTFGTVDDTPPEVGQTEITYENLEARNAMRDRDPELFASLVAGGAFDPPPTEIGRALQGELARMDCYTTTVDGIWGNGSRRAVDRYFAQLNGVTPITREATADLFRQILLEGDVICPSPVRTAAPAGGRTSGGGRNSGTAPRRPRPSAPAPTRTPAPSGGRIGGGGLSGVFR
;
A
#
# COMPACT_ATOMS: atom_id res chain seq x y z
N MET A 1 -4.60 73.56 -65.59
CA MET A 1 -4.30 72.31 -66.34
C MET A 1 -3.20 71.59 -65.57
N ILE A 2 -3.49 70.77 -64.56
CA ILE A 2 -3.93 69.36 -64.60
C ILE A 2 -2.97 68.48 -65.40
N PHE A 3 -2.11 67.72 -64.71
CA PHE A 3 -2.17 66.24 -64.70
C PHE A 3 -1.31 65.68 -63.54
N ARG A 4 -2.00 65.11 -62.53
CA ARG A 4 -1.44 64.29 -61.45
C ARG A 4 -1.13 62.90 -61.99
N ARG A 5 0.05 62.35 -61.71
CA ARG A 5 0.31 60.90 -61.74
C ARG A 5 0.16 60.34 -60.33
N PHE A 6 -0.84 59.50 -60.12
CA PHE A 6 -0.99 58.64 -58.95
C PHE A 6 -0.38 57.28 -59.29
N ILE A 7 0.59 56.82 -58.51
CA ILE A 7 1.15 55.46 -58.57
C ILE A 7 0.49 54.66 -57.46
N SER A 8 -0.34 53.68 -57.84
CA SER A 8 -0.87 52.65 -56.93
C SER A 8 0.26 51.72 -56.52
N SER A 9 0.60 51.71 -55.22
CA SER A 9 1.38 50.63 -54.61
C SER A 9 0.42 49.61 -54.00
N ILE A 10 0.34 48.43 -54.61
CA ILE A 10 -0.33 47.26 -54.06
C ILE A 10 0.58 46.66 -52.99
N VAL A 11 0.15 46.73 -51.73
CA VAL A 11 0.80 46.04 -50.60
C VAL A 11 0.20 44.64 -50.52
N THR A 12 0.96 43.65 -50.98
CA THR A 12 0.63 42.22 -50.79
C THR A 12 1.05 41.82 -49.38
N VAL A 13 0.07 41.69 -48.47
CA VAL A 13 0.26 41.11 -47.14
C VAL A 13 0.36 39.58 -47.31
N GLY A 14 1.59 39.06 -47.33
CA GLY A 14 1.86 37.64 -47.31
C GLY A 14 1.81 37.09 -45.90
N THR A 15 0.71 36.43 -45.54
CA THR A 15 0.55 35.71 -44.26
C THR A 15 1.41 34.45 -44.27
N LEU A 16 2.58 34.49 -43.63
CA LEU A 16 3.37 33.28 -43.34
C LEU A 16 2.66 32.47 -42.25
N LEU A 17 1.99 31.39 -42.63
CA LEU A 17 1.56 30.33 -41.72
C LEU A 17 2.79 29.48 -41.35
N THR A 18 3.44 29.81 -40.23
CA THR A 18 4.46 28.96 -39.61
C THR A 18 3.76 27.81 -38.87
N THR A 19 3.71 26.65 -39.51
CA THR A 19 3.35 25.37 -38.89
C THR A 19 4.44 24.96 -37.90
N THR A 20 4.27 25.31 -36.63
CA THR A 20 5.09 24.78 -35.54
C THR A 20 4.78 23.29 -35.36
N PRO A 21 5.76 22.39 -35.43
CA PRO A 21 5.52 20.98 -35.15
C PRO A 21 5.08 20.84 -33.69
N LEU A 22 3.94 20.16 -33.47
CA LEU A 22 3.56 19.65 -32.15
C LEU A 22 4.59 18.57 -31.77
N CYS A 23 5.70 18.98 -31.16
CA CYS A 23 6.55 18.04 -30.44
C CYS A 23 5.72 17.51 -29.27
N ALA A 24 5.48 16.20 -29.25
CA ALA A 24 5.01 15.51 -28.07
C ALA A 24 5.89 15.94 -26.89
N GLN A 25 5.29 16.56 -25.88
CA GLN A 25 5.99 16.80 -24.63
C GLN A 25 6.20 15.44 -23.99
N ASP A 26 7.36 14.83 -24.25
CA ASP A 26 7.85 13.75 -23.42
C ASP A 26 7.80 14.26 -21.98
N GLY A 27 6.87 13.70 -21.21
CA GLY A 27 6.71 14.02 -19.80
C GLY A 27 8.01 13.66 -19.11
N ALA A 28 8.89 14.63 -18.91
CA ALA A 28 10.13 14.46 -18.19
C ALA A 28 9.77 13.82 -16.84
N ALA A 29 10.15 12.56 -16.68
CA ALA A 29 9.89 11.82 -15.45
C ALA A 29 10.36 12.69 -14.29
N SER A 30 9.48 12.91 -13.31
CA SER A 30 9.79 13.80 -12.20
C SER A 30 11.06 13.27 -11.52
N ASP A 31 12.06 14.13 -11.34
CA ASP A 31 13.31 13.83 -10.64
C ASP A 31 13.14 13.72 -9.11
N TRP A 32 11.90 13.70 -8.63
CA TRP A 32 11.55 13.43 -7.25
C TRP A 32 11.61 11.94 -6.94
N LYS A 33 12.32 11.62 -5.86
CA LYS A 33 12.20 10.32 -5.18
C LYS A 33 11.30 10.45 -3.97
N ALA A 34 10.50 9.43 -3.68
CA ALA A 34 9.67 9.37 -2.50
C ALA A 34 10.05 8.20 -1.60
N LEU A 35 10.23 8.48 -0.31
CA LEU A 35 10.31 7.49 0.74
C LEU A 35 9.07 7.62 1.62
N VAL A 36 8.32 6.53 1.72
CA VAL A 36 7.04 6.47 2.42
C VAL A 36 7.17 5.43 3.54
N ILE A 37 7.02 5.85 4.79
CA ILE A 37 7.22 5.00 5.96
C ILE A 37 5.92 4.94 6.75
N GLY A 38 5.41 3.73 6.96
CA GLY A 38 4.29 3.45 7.86
C GLY A 38 4.74 2.58 9.03
N ASN A 39 4.77 3.16 10.23
CA ASN A 39 5.16 2.47 11.46
C ASN A 39 3.95 2.29 12.38
N PRO A 40 3.16 1.21 12.20
CA PRO A 40 2.04 0.93 13.06
C PRO A 40 2.52 0.68 14.49
N SER A 41 1.76 1.19 15.45
CA SER A 41 2.01 1.01 16.88
C SER A 41 0.70 1.02 17.65
N ARG A 42 0.74 0.73 18.95
CA ARG A 42 -0.45 0.87 19.82
C ARG A 42 -1.09 2.25 19.72
N ASN A 43 -0.27 3.29 19.57
CA ASN A 43 -0.69 4.68 19.44
C ASN A 43 -0.62 5.15 17.98
N ALA A 44 -0.67 4.25 17.00
CA ALA A 44 -0.75 4.59 15.58
C ALA A 44 -1.20 3.37 14.74
N PRO A 45 -2.32 2.70 15.06
CA PRO A 45 -2.65 1.42 14.44
C PRO A 45 -2.86 1.53 12.93
N GLY A 46 -3.42 2.65 12.45
CA GLY A 46 -3.69 2.90 11.03
C GLY A 46 -2.49 3.35 10.20
N ALA A 47 -1.30 3.50 10.81
CA ALA A 47 -0.18 4.16 10.15
C ALA A 47 0.29 3.49 8.85
N PHE A 48 0.21 2.15 8.80
CA PHE A 48 0.58 1.45 7.57
C PHE A 48 -0.44 1.68 6.44
N GLY A 49 -1.74 1.60 6.73
CA GLY A 49 -2.79 1.90 5.75
C GLY A 49 -2.63 3.31 5.17
N ASP A 50 -2.32 4.29 6.02
CA ASP A 50 -2.08 5.67 5.61
C ASP A 50 -0.88 5.79 4.65
N SER A 51 0.23 5.17 5.04
CA SER A 51 1.45 5.14 4.22
C SER A 51 1.23 4.43 2.88
N PHE A 52 0.42 3.37 2.85
CA PHE A 52 0.10 2.65 1.62
C PHE A 52 -0.69 3.54 0.65
N HIS A 53 -1.74 4.20 1.12
CA HIS A 53 -2.53 5.12 0.30
C HIS A 53 -1.73 6.34 -0.15
N ALA A 54 -0.89 6.90 0.71
CA ALA A 54 0.02 7.98 0.33
C ALA A 54 1.00 7.53 -0.78
N ALA A 55 1.59 6.33 -0.67
CA ALA A 55 2.47 5.79 -1.70
C ALA A 55 1.73 5.58 -3.04
N GLN A 56 0.49 5.09 -3.02
CA GLN A 56 -0.33 4.96 -4.21
C GLN A 56 -0.57 6.31 -4.88
N VAL A 57 -1.00 7.33 -4.13
CA VAL A 57 -1.26 8.68 -4.66
C VAL A 57 0.01 9.29 -5.25
N LEU A 58 1.16 9.16 -4.58
CA LEU A 58 2.43 9.67 -5.08
C LEU A 58 2.86 8.97 -6.37
N LYS A 59 2.63 7.66 -6.49
CA LYS A 59 2.90 6.93 -7.72
C LYS A 59 1.95 7.34 -8.85
N GLU A 60 0.65 7.45 -8.57
CA GLU A 60 -0.37 7.90 -9.53
C GLU A 60 -0.14 9.33 -10.00
N ALA A 61 0.52 10.15 -9.18
CA ALA A 61 0.97 11.49 -9.50
C ALA A 61 2.20 11.54 -10.43
N GLY A 62 2.76 10.40 -10.82
CA GLY A 62 3.89 10.31 -11.73
C GLY A 62 5.27 10.33 -11.06
N LEU A 63 5.37 10.16 -9.74
CA LEU A 63 6.66 9.94 -9.09
C LEU A 63 7.12 8.52 -9.42
N ALA A 64 8.19 8.40 -10.20
CA ALA A 64 8.66 7.12 -10.72
C ALA A 64 9.36 6.26 -9.65
N ASP A 65 9.95 6.88 -8.62
CA ASP A 65 10.72 6.19 -7.58
C ASP A 65 10.06 6.37 -6.20
N VAL A 66 8.97 5.63 -5.97
CA VAL A 66 8.28 5.57 -4.66
C VAL A 66 8.67 4.28 -3.94
N THR A 67 9.31 4.42 -2.78
CA THR A 67 9.69 3.31 -1.90
C THR A 67 8.79 3.31 -0.67
N LEU A 68 8.00 2.24 -0.48
CA LEU A 68 7.21 2.02 0.73
C LEU A 68 7.95 1.09 1.70
N ARG A 69 8.01 1.51 2.96
CA ARG A 69 8.60 0.76 4.07
C ARG A 69 7.57 0.57 5.18
N ARG A 70 7.52 -0.64 5.74
CA ARG A 70 6.60 -1.02 6.82
C ARG A 70 7.38 -1.38 8.08
N GLU A 71 6.84 -1.00 9.24
CA GLU A 71 7.24 -1.53 10.56
C GLU A 71 8.74 -1.49 10.87
N LEU A 72 9.40 -0.42 10.45
CA LEU A 72 10.85 -0.30 10.64
C LEU A 72 11.17 -0.16 12.13
N GLY A 73 12.03 -1.04 12.64
CA GLY A 73 12.71 -0.82 13.91
C GLY A 73 13.57 0.44 13.88
N ALA A 74 14.04 0.92 15.03
CA ALA A 74 14.88 2.11 15.14
C ALA A 74 16.07 2.12 14.16
N ASP A 75 16.83 1.03 14.09
CA ASP A 75 17.97 0.89 13.17
C ASP A 75 17.53 0.82 11.70
N ALA A 76 16.49 0.05 11.39
CA ALA A 76 15.99 -0.08 10.02
C ALA A 76 15.41 1.24 9.49
N MET A 77 14.80 2.05 10.36
CA MET A 77 14.33 3.39 10.04
C MET A 77 15.51 4.33 9.80
N ALA A 78 16.54 4.30 10.64
CA ALA A 78 17.74 5.08 10.42
C ALA A 78 18.42 4.71 9.09
N GLN A 79 18.49 3.42 8.76
CA GLN A 79 19.01 2.95 7.48
C GLN A 79 18.15 3.43 6.30
N ALA A 80 16.82 3.31 6.38
CA ALA A 80 15.94 3.77 5.31
C ALA A 80 16.06 5.28 5.05
N LEU A 81 16.26 6.08 6.09
CA LEU A 81 16.54 7.52 5.97
C LEU A 81 17.92 7.79 5.37
N GLN A 82 18.91 6.94 5.67
CA GLN A 82 20.25 7.02 5.06
C GLN A 82 20.22 6.65 3.57
N ASP A 83 19.39 5.70 3.15
CA ASP A 83 19.27 5.24 1.75
C ASP A 83 18.77 6.34 0.78
N VAL A 84 18.25 7.46 1.31
CA VAL A 84 17.80 8.63 0.54
C VAL A 84 18.69 9.85 0.69
N GLU A 85 19.81 9.74 1.41
CA GLU A 85 20.84 10.77 1.42
C GLU A 85 21.41 10.99 0.01
N GLY A 86 21.64 12.25 -0.37
CA GLY A 86 22.15 12.62 -1.69
C GLY A 86 21.10 12.71 -2.80
N VAL A 87 19.84 12.38 -2.50
CA VAL A 87 18.71 12.63 -3.41
C VAL A 87 18.46 14.15 -3.48
N PRO A 88 18.56 14.80 -4.65
CA PRO A 88 18.42 16.26 -4.75
C PRO A 88 17.03 16.78 -4.38
N ARG A 89 15.98 16.01 -4.73
CA ARG A 89 14.55 16.35 -4.51
C ARG A 89 13.84 15.16 -3.90
N LEU A 90 13.46 15.29 -2.64
CA LEU A 90 12.95 14.18 -1.83
C LEU A 90 11.55 14.49 -1.30
N VAL A 91 10.63 13.53 -1.45
CA VAL A 91 9.39 13.46 -0.68
C VAL A 91 9.59 12.43 0.42
N LEU A 92 9.51 12.87 1.68
CA LEU A 92 9.49 11.98 2.84
C LEU A 92 8.10 12.02 3.45
N TYR A 93 7.37 10.92 3.33
CA TYR A 93 6.11 10.72 4.03
C TYR A 93 6.33 9.80 5.22
N PHE A 94 5.86 10.22 6.40
CA PHE A 94 5.89 9.41 7.62
C PHE A 94 4.50 9.35 8.25
N SER A 95 4.03 8.14 8.52
CA SER A 95 2.88 7.90 9.40
C SER A 95 3.31 6.98 10.54
N GLY A 96 3.02 7.40 11.78
CA GLY A 96 3.44 6.68 12.98
C GLY A 96 3.53 7.57 14.21
N ALA A 97 3.99 6.99 15.31
CA ALA A 97 4.18 7.75 16.55
C ALA A 97 5.34 8.75 16.43
N ILE A 98 5.20 9.89 17.10
CA ILE A 98 6.24 10.93 17.21
C ILE A 98 6.50 11.18 18.69
N SER A 99 7.78 11.23 19.07
CA SER A 99 8.22 11.61 20.40
C SER A 99 8.95 12.94 20.36
N VAL A 100 8.89 13.72 21.43
CA VAL A 100 9.69 14.96 21.56
C VAL A 100 10.85 14.65 22.50
N GLN A 101 12.07 14.79 21.99
CA GLN A 101 13.30 14.61 22.76
C GLN A 101 14.05 15.95 22.86
N SER A 102 15.19 15.97 23.55
CA SER A 102 16.04 17.17 23.65
C SER A 102 16.52 17.67 22.28
N THR A 103 16.61 16.79 21.28
CA THR A 103 16.96 17.11 19.89
C THR A 103 15.76 17.51 19.02
N GLY A 104 14.57 17.64 19.62
CA GLY A 104 13.31 17.96 18.92
C GLY A 104 12.44 16.73 18.59
N PRO A 105 11.53 16.85 17.62
CA PRO A 105 10.64 15.76 17.23
C PRO A 105 11.43 14.59 16.63
N VAL A 106 11.10 13.37 17.06
CA VAL A 106 11.71 12.11 16.63
C VAL A 106 10.63 11.23 16.03
N LEU A 107 10.83 10.85 14.77
CA LEU A 107 10.00 9.85 14.09
C LEU A 107 10.26 8.50 14.75
N MET A 108 9.23 7.82 15.26
CA MET A 108 9.41 6.60 16.03
C MET A 108 9.35 5.36 15.14
N GLY A 109 10.28 4.43 15.38
CA GLY A 109 10.26 3.08 14.82
C GLY A 109 9.59 2.08 15.77
N LYS A 110 9.49 0.83 15.31
CA LYS A 110 9.13 -0.30 16.15
C LYS A 110 10.17 -0.46 17.26
N GLY A 111 9.71 -0.40 18.51
CA GLY A 111 10.58 -0.50 19.68
C GLY A 111 11.17 0.82 20.19
N GLY A 112 10.92 1.96 19.53
CA GLY A 112 11.35 3.27 20.03
C GLY A 112 11.84 4.24 18.94
N GLY A 113 12.32 5.40 19.37
CA GLY A 113 12.94 6.41 18.50
C GLY A 113 14.46 6.33 18.56
N ASP A 114 15.10 6.76 17.48
CA ASP A 114 16.56 6.89 17.39
C ASP A 114 16.92 8.37 17.21
N ALA A 115 18.05 8.83 17.75
CA ALA A 115 18.49 10.22 17.53
C ALA A 115 18.71 10.52 16.03
N ARG A 116 19.03 9.50 15.22
CA ARG A 116 19.14 9.60 13.76
C ARG A 116 17.80 9.91 13.09
N SER A 117 16.66 9.55 13.68
CA SER A 117 15.33 9.88 13.16
C SER A 117 14.74 11.17 13.74
N ALA A 118 15.54 11.92 14.52
CA ALA A 118 15.18 13.27 14.92
C ALA A 118 15.14 14.19 13.69
N VAL A 119 14.08 14.99 13.57
CA VAL A 119 13.79 15.80 12.37
C VAL A 119 14.92 16.79 12.08
N ALA A 120 15.36 17.58 13.06
CA ALA A 120 16.42 18.56 12.83
C ALA A 120 17.76 17.91 12.40
N PRO A 121 18.32 16.92 13.14
CA PRO A 121 19.50 16.20 12.68
C PRO A 121 19.34 15.49 11.32
N LEU A 122 18.14 15.05 10.96
CA LEU A 122 17.86 14.48 9.64
C LEU A 122 17.99 15.54 8.54
N LEU A 123 17.45 16.74 8.74
CA LEU A 123 17.58 17.84 7.76
C LEU A 123 19.04 18.21 7.51
N ASP A 124 19.85 18.29 8.57
CA ASP A 124 21.29 18.58 8.47
C ASP A 124 22.01 17.54 7.62
N ARG A 125 21.73 16.25 7.83
CA ARG A 125 22.35 15.16 7.06
C ARG A 125 21.91 15.16 5.60
N LEU A 126 20.61 15.33 5.33
CA LEU A 126 20.09 15.40 3.96
C LEU A 126 20.72 16.57 3.19
N ALA A 127 20.79 17.75 3.79
CA ALA A 127 21.44 18.91 3.18
C ALA A 127 22.94 18.69 2.95
N ALA A 128 23.65 18.14 3.93
CA ALA A 128 25.08 17.82 3.81
C ALA A 128 25.37 16.79 2.71
N ALA A 129 24.45 15.85 2.49
CA ALA A 129 24.54 14.87 1.42
C ALA A 129 24.16 15.42 0.04
N GLY A 130 23.57 16.62 -0.05
CA GLY A 130 23.26 17.30 -1.31
C GLY A 130 21.77 17.39 -1.66
N THR A 131 20.87 17.04 -0.75
CA THR A 131 19.43 17.31 -0.90
C THR A 131 19.17 18.82 -0.86
N ARG A 132 18.45 19.35 -1.85
CA ARG A 132 18.16 20.79 -2.00
C ARG A 132 16.69 21.12 -1.82
N GLU A 133 15.81 20.18 -2.09
CA GLU A 133 14.37 20.30 -1.93
C GLU A 133 13.84 19.11 -1.15
N LEU A 134 13.17 19.38 -0.04
CA LEU A 134 12.51 18.37 0.78
C LEU A 134 11.04 18.72 0.99
N ILE A 135 10.19 17.74 0.74
CA ILE A 135 8.77 17.73 1.11
C ILE A 135 8.62 16.73 2.24
N LEU A 136 8.39 17.23 3.46
CA LEU A 136 8.18 16.41 4.65
C LEU A 136 6.69 16.36 4.99
N LEU A 137 6.06 15.21 4.76
CA LEU A 137 4.64 14.97 5.05
C LEU A 137 4.54 14.08 6.29
N VAL A 138 3.85 14.54 7.33
CA VAL A 138 3.77 13.83 8.61
C VAL A 138 2.33 13.61 9.05
N GLU A 139 1.89 12.35 9.03
CA GLU A 139 0.57 11.95 9.56
C GLU A 139 0.69 11.76 11.09
N ASP A 140 0.66 12.88 11.82
CA ASP A 140 0.79 12.93 13.29
C ASP A 140 -0.51 12.59 14.04
N CYS A 141 -1.58 12.30 13.30
CA CYS A 141 -2.88 11.89 13.82
C CYS A 141 -3.23 10.41 13.63
N ALA A 142 -2.29 9.59 13.18
CA ALA A 142 -2.48 8.14 13.08
C ALA A 142 -2.85 7.46 14.42
N GLY A 143 -2.61 8.14 15.55
CA GLY A 143 -2.65 7.60 16.90
C GLY A 143 -3.83 7.91 17.81
N GLY A 144 -4.81 8.67 17.33
CA GLY A 144 -5.93 9.14 18.14
C GLY A 144 -5.65 10.45 18.89
N GLN A 145 -6.60 10.85 19.73
CA GLN A 145 -6.63 12.20 20.32
C GLN A 145 -5.42 12.47 21.23
N GLY A 146 -4.89 13.70 21.16
CA GLY A 146 -3.78 14.17 22.02
C GLY A 146 -2.36 13.86 21.53
N MET A 147 -2.20 13.28 20.34
CA MET A 147 -0.88 13.06 19.71
C MET A 147 -0.36 14.29 18.93
N GLY A 148 -1.24 15.22 18.56
CA GLY A 148 -0.87 16.46 17.89
C GLY A 148 -0.08 17.44 18.78
N GLY A 149 0.54 18.45 18.17
CA GLY A 149 1.31 19.47 18.89
C GLY A 149 2.74 19.04 19.28
N ARG A 150 3.18 17.87 18.82
CA ARG A 150 4.55 17.36 19.06
C ARG A 150 5.53 17.75 17.98
N LEU A 151 5.03 18.16 16.83
CA LEU A 151 5.85 18.70 15.76
C LEU A 151 6.23 20.13 16.10
N THR A 152 7.43 20.52 15.75
CA THR A 152 7.86 21.91 15.68
C THR A 152 8.34 22.16 14.26
N LEU A 153 8.14 23.36 13.72
CA LEU A 153 8.70 23.70 12.41
C LEU A 153 10.22 23.80 12.56
N PRO A 154 11.02 22.88 11.99
CA PRO A 154 12.47 22.99 12.09
C PRO A 154 12.97 24.16 11.24
N THR A 155 14.10 24.74 11.63
CA THR A 155 14.84 25.65 10.77
C THR A 155 15.70 24.80 9.84
N PRO A 156 15.47 24.79 8.51
CA PRO A 156 16.30 24.01 7.61
C PRO A 156 17.72 24.61 7.52
N PRO A 157 18.76 23.78 7.34
CA PRO A 157 20.11 24.26 7.08
C PRO A 157 20.19 25.04 5.75
N ALA A 158 21.24 25.85 5.62
CA ALA A 158 21.47 26.64 4.41
C ALA A 158 21.52 25.75 3.16
N GLY A 159 20.81 26.16 2.11
CA GLY A 159 20.75 25.44 0.83
C GLY A 159 19.66 24.36 0.74
N LEU A 160 18.95 24.05 1.83
CA LEU A 160 17.79 23.17 1.82
C LEU A 160 16.49 23.98 1.84
N ASN A 161 15.69 23.85 0.79
CA ASN A 161 14.30 24.33 0.79
C ASN A 161 13.40 23.25 1.37
N LEU A 162 12.52 23.64 2.30
CA LEU A 162 11.63 22.74 3.00
C LEU A 162 10.18 23.14 2.78
N PHE A 163 9.36 22.20 2.33
CA PHE A 163 7.91 22.24 2.51
C PHE A 163 7.55 21.17 3.51
N MET A 164 6.80 21.53 4.54
CA MET A 164 6.34 20.59 5.57
C MET A 164 4.83 20.65 5.64
N ALA A 165 4.18 19.49 5.73
CA ALA A 165 2.78 19.38 6.03
C ALA A 165 2.54 18.32 7.11
N ALA A 166 1.51 18.55 7.92
CA ALA A 166 1.09 17.61 8.94
C ALA A 166 -0.42 17.67 9.17
N SER A 167 -1.02 16.60 9.68
CA SER A 167 -2.46 16.54 9.94
C SER A 167 -2.88 17.59 10.98
N ALA A 168 -2.24 17.60 12.15
CA ALA A 168 -2.50 18.60 13.19
C ALA A 168 -1.44 19.72 13.21
N GLY A 169 -0.15 19.38 13.17
CA GLY A 169 0.95 20.34 13.26
C GLY A 169 1.28 20.77 14.70
N PRO A 170 2.04 21.87 14.91
CA PRO A 170 2.63 22.25 16.21
C PRO A 170 1.63 22.75 17.26
N GLU A 171 0.49 23.29 16.85
CA GLU A 171 -0.45 23.98 17.75
C GLU A 171 -1.81 23.28 17.87
N ARG A 172 -2.04 22.23 17.08
CA ARG A 172 -3.33 21.52 17.06
C ARG A 172 -3.17 20.12 17.65
N SER A 173 -4.19 19.69 18.37
CA SER A 173 -4.38 18.29 18.74
C SER A 173 -5.19 17.58 17.66
N CYS A 174 -4.94 16.31 17.45
CA CYS A 174 -5.80 15.45 16.63
C CYS A 174 -7.18 15.36 17.28
N SER A 175 -8.18 16.01 16.70
CA SER A 175 -9.60 15.81 17.04
C SER A 175 -10.23 14.79 16.09
N ALA A 176 -11.43 14.31 16.41
CA ALA A 176 -12.20 13.46 15.48
C ALA A 176 -12.49 14.18 14.15
N ASP A 177 -12.58 15.52 14.19
CA ASP A 177 -12.84 16.37 13.02
C ASP A 177 -11.55 16.79 12.28
N THR A 178 -10.37 16.44 12.80
CA THR A 178 -9.11 16.78 12.13
C THR A 178 -8.99 15.90 10.89
N ALA A 179 -9.16 16.51 9.72
CA ALA A 179 -8.96 15.83 8.45
C ALA A 179 -7.57 15.18 8.43
N ARG A 180 -7.53 13.87 8.22
CA ARG A 180 -6.26 13.15 8.08
C ARG A 180 -5.59 13.63 6.81
N MET A 181 -4.29 13.84 6.86
CA MET A 181 -3.53 14.29 5.70
C MET A 181 -3.65 13.29 4.54
N THR A 182 -3.72 11.99 4.87
CA THR A 182 -3.94 10.93 3.88
C THR A 182 -5.29 11.06 3.17
N ASP A 183 -6.36 11.41 3.88
CA ASP A 183 -7.68 11.65 3.27
C ASP A 183 -7.61 12.83 2.30
N ALA A 184 -6.90 13.90 2.68
CA ALA A 184 -6.68 15.07 1.82
C ALA A 184 -5.85 14.73 0.56
N LEU A 185 -4.83 13.88 0.70
CA LEU A 185 -4.01 13.38 -0.42
C LEU A 185 -4.82 12.50 -1.38
N THR A 186 -5.68 11.63 -0.86
CA THR A 186 -6.44 10.63 -1.63
C THR A 186 -7.74 11.18 -2.21
N ALA A 187 -8.24 12.31 -1.68
CA ALA A 187 -9.50 12.91 -2.08
C ALA A 187 -9.60 13.03 -3.61
N PRO A 188 -10.74 12.67 -4.23
CA PRO A 188 -10.93 12.85 -5.66
C PRO A 188 -10.92 14.35 -6.00
N GLY A 189 -10.39 14.71 -7.16
CA GLY A 189 -10.34 16.10 -7.61
C GLY A 189 -9.44 16.28 -8.84
N PRO A 190 -9.55 17.42 -9.53
CA PRO A 190 -8.72 17.71 -10.70
C PRO A 190 -7.24 17.69 -10.32
N ALA A 191 -6.37 17.58 -11.34
CA ALA A 191 -4.93 17.73 -11.15
C ALA A 191 -4.62 19.07 -10.46
N ALA A 192 -4.29 19.00 -9.18
CA ALA A 192 -4.09 20.15 -8.31
C ALA A 192 -2.66 20.12 -7.77
N ARG A 193 -2.14 21.28 -7.36
CA ARG A 193 -0.82 21.31 -6.70
C ARG A 193 -0.91 20.53 -5.39
N LEU A 194 0.21 19.98 -4.93
CA LEU A 194 0.25 19.32 -3.62
C LEU A 194 -0.29 20.24 -2.50
N THR A 195 -0.01 21.54 -2.57
CA THR A 195 -0.55 22.56 -1.65
C THR A 195 -2.07 22.63 -1.64
N ASP A 196 -2.69 22.45 -2.80
CA ASP A 196 -4.15 22.54 -2.97
C ASP A 196 -4.81 21.27 -2.42
N ARG A 197 -4.20 20.10 -2.66
CA ARG A 197 -4.62 18.81 -2.09
C ARG A 197 -4.56 18.83 -0.57
N LEU A 198 -3.53 19.47 -0.02
CA LEU A 198 -3.29 19.57 1.41
C LEU A 198 -4.04 20.72 2.08
N ALA A 199 -4.99 21.37 1.39
CA ALA A 199 -5.83 22.40 1.98
C ALA A 199 -6.57 21.86 3.22
N GLY A 200 -6.47 22.57 4.34
CA GLY A 200 -7.03 22.17 5.65
C GLY A 200 -6.03 21.46 6.58
N THR A 201 -4.98 20.85 6.02
CA THR A 201 -3.84 20.35 6.83
C THR A 201 -2.95 21.51 7.26
N TRP A 202 -2.10 21.27 8.27
CA TRP A 202 -1.11 22.26 8.66
C TRP A 202 0.00 22.24 7.62
N THR A 203 0.37 23.40 7.08
CA THR A 203 1.47 23.50 6.12
C THR A 203 2.40 24.63 6.51
N ALA A 204 3.68 24.46 6.22
CA ALA A 204 4.72 25.46 6.38
C ALA A 204 5.74 25.33 5.26
N THR A 205 6.23 26.47 4.76
CA THR A 205 7.28 26.50 3.75
C THR A 205 8.42 27.37 4.22
N VAL A 206 9.65 26.88 4.10
CA VAL A 206 10.87 27.62 4.37
C VAL A 206 11.74 27.58 3.11
N GLY A 207 12.01 28.76 2.55
CA GLY A 207 12.69 28.91 1.26
C GLY A 207 11.72 29.06 0.08
N THR A 208 12.21 28.79 -1.13
CA THR A 208 11.45 28.97 -2.39
C THR A 208 11.11 27.64 -3.05
N LEU A 209 10.51 26.72 -2.29
CA LEU A 209 10.10 25.42 -2.83
C LEU A 209 8.78 25.56 -3.60
N SER A 210 8.73 25.04 -4.83
CA SER A 210 7.48 24.86 -5.57
C SER A 210 7.13 23.36 -5.57
N PRO A 211 6.18 22.90 -4.74
CA PRO A 211 5.84 21.49 -4.66
C PRO A 211 5.40 20.93 -6.02
N PRO A 212 5.68 19.65 -6.31
CA PRO A 212 5.26 19.03 -7.55
C PRO A 212 3.74 19.06 -7.66
N ARG A 213 3.26 19.13 -8.90
CA ARG A 213 1.84 18.89 -9.19
C ARG A 213 1.57 17.40 -9.06
N LEU A 214 0.55 17.03 -8.31
CA LEU A 214 0.09 15.66 -8.26
C LEU A 214 -0.92 15.47 -9.38
N ASN A 215 -0.40 15.21 -10.59
CA ASN A 215 -1.23 14.88 -11.74
C ASN A 215 -1.64 13.42 -11.61
N ARG A 216 -2.76 13.15 -10.91
CA ARG A 216 -3.42 11.85 -11.06
C ARG A 216 -3.72 11.73 -12.55
N GLY A 217 -3.19 10.70 -13.22
CA GLY A 217 -3.31 10.47 -14.66
C GLY A 217 -4.75 10.23 -15.12
N GLY A 218 -5.67 11.15 -14.83
CA GLY A 218 -6.93 11.27 -15.51
C GLY A 218 -6.58 11.67 -16.93
N GLY A 219 -6.67 10.70 -17.85
CA GLY A 219 -6.75 11.01 -19.27
C GLY A 219 -7.97 11.89 -19.49
N ASP A 220 -7.78 13.20 -19.39
CA ASP A 220 -8.80 14.18 -19.75
C ASP A 220 -8.71 14.41 -21.26
N VAL A 221 -9.71 13.87 -21.94
CA VAL A 221 -9.99 14.01 -23.36
C VAL A 221 -10.53 15.41 -23.57
N THR A 222 -9.69 16.41 -23.84
CA THR A 222 -10.16 17.60 -24.59
C THR A 222 -9.01 18.31 -25.29
N THR A 223 -8.91 18.07 -26.60
CA THR A 223 -8.56 18.98 -27.72
C THR A 223 -7.79 18.20 -28.79
N VAL A 224 -8.52 17.62 -29.76
CA VAL A 224 -7.93 17.20 -31.05
C VAL A 224 -8.47 18.13 -32.13
N PRO A 225 -7.61 18.74 -32.97
CA PRO A 225 -8.03 19.50 -34.14
C PRO A 225 -8.65 18.58 -35.20
N THR A 226 -9.81 19.00 -35.70
CA THR A 226 -10.63 18.33 -36.71
C THR A 226 -9.87 18.10 -38.01
N SER A 227 -9.58 16.85 -38.36
CA SER A 227 -9.31 16.39 -39.72
C SER A 227 -9.56 14.88 -39.80
N ALA A 228 -10.71 14.47 -40.35
CA ALA A 228 -11.11 13.08 -40.50
C ALA A 228 -10.76 12.53 -41.90
N PRO A 229 -10.42 11.22 -42.00
CA PRO A 229 -10.85 10.42 -43.13
C PRO A 229 -11.71 9.22 -42.68
N THR A 230 -12.68 8.91 -43.52
CA THR A 230 -13.72 7.89 -43.36
C THR A 230 -13.16 6.48 -43.53
N LEU A 231 -13.58 5.51 -42.70
CA LEU A 231 -13.51 4.09 -43.06
C LEU A 231 -14.55 3.22 -42.34
N THR A 232 -14.99 2.22 -43.09
CA THR A 232 -16.16 1.35 -42.96
C THR A 232 -15.98 0.14 -42.03
N ASP A 233 -17.13 -0.26 -41.50
CA ASP A 233 -17.60 -1.43 -40.75
C ASP A 233 -16.93 -2.81 -41.01
N GLN A 234 -16.58 -3.54 -39.93
CA GLN A 234 -17.04 -4.89 -39.58
C GLN A 234 -16.19 -5.57 -38.48
N GLY A 235 -16.86 -6.16 -37.47
CA GLY A 235 -16.36 -7.36 -36.76
C GLY A 235 -16.18 -7.26 -35.23
N ALA A 236 -16.96 -8.03 -34.47
CA ALA A 236 -16.99 -8.11 -33.00
C ALA A 236 -15.87 -8.98 -32.39
N ILE A 237 -15.47 -8.68 -31.14
CA ILE A 237 -14.43 -9.39 -30.35
C ILE A 237 -14.82 -9.45 -28.82
N PRO A 238 -14.53 -10.54 -28.03
CA PRO A 238 -15.12 -10.86 -26.66
C PRO A 238 -14.27 -10.72 -25.34
N LEU A 239 -14.76 -10.01 -24.28
CA LEU A 239 -14.05 -9.38 -23.11
C LEU A 239 -13.04 -10.21 -22.23
N VAL A 240 -11.89 -9.61 -21.84
CA VAL A 240 -10.87 -10.03 -20.83
C VAL A 240 -10.14 -8.80 -20.20
N GLN A 241 -9.96 -8.77 -18.87
CA GLN A 241 -9.34 -7.67 -18.07
C GLN A 241 -7.94 -8.04 -17.49
N GLY A 242 -7.09 -7.04 -17.17
CA GLY A 242 -5.78 -7.23 -16.50
C GLY A 242 -5.41 -6.12 -15.50
N ALA A 243 -4.73 -6.49 -14.39
CA ALA A 243 -4.42 -5.67 -13.19
C ALA A 243 -2.90 -5.37 -13.00
N PRO A 244 -2.51 -4.36 -12.18
CA PRO A 244 -1.11 -3.94 -11.98
C PRO A 244 -0.24 -4.97 -11.23
N GLN A 245 1.08 -4.94 -11.50
CA GLN A 245 2.08 -5.85 -10.92
C GLN A 245 2.73 -5.25 -9.66
N VAL A 246 2.71 -6.00 -8.54
CA VAL A 246 3.39 -5.67 -7.27
C VAL A 246 4.60 -6.57 -7.12
N THR A 247 5.79 -6.03 -6.84
CA THR A 247 7.01 -6.83 -6.65
C THR A 247 7.60 -6.61 -5.26
N LEU A 248 7.71 -7.69 -4.50
CA LEU A 248 8.39 -7.74 -3.21
C LEU A 248 9.89 -7.94 -3.45
N ILE A 249 10.74 -7.03 -2.95
CA ILE A 249 12.21 -7.10 -3.15
C ILE A 249 12.93 -7.62 -1.90
N ALA A 250 12.34 -7.45 -0.70
CA ALA A 250 12.80 -8.02 0.58
C ALA A 250 11.67 -7.93 1.62
N ASN A 251 11.77 -8.64 2.75
CA ASN A 251 10.70 -8.81 3.76
C ASN A 251 10.02 -7.50 4.23
N ASP A 252 10.65 -6.33 4.10
CA ASP A 252 10.09 -5.04 4.54
C ASP A 252 10.11 -3.96 3.43
N THR A 253 10.32 -4.37 2.17
CA THR A 253 10.43 -3.48 1.01
C THR A 253 9.43 -3.86 -0.07
N ILE A 254 8.42 -3.00 -0.26
CA ILE A 254 7.51 -3.08 -1.40
C ILE A 254 7.98 -2.05 -2.42
N ARG A 255 8.37 -2.51 -3.62
CA ARG A 255 8.65 -1.62 -4.74
C ARG A 255 7.50 -1.69 -5.74
N LEU A 256 6.91 -0.54 -6.01
CA LEU A 256 5.78 -0.43 -6.93
C LEU A 256 6.29 0.05 -8.30
N THR A 257 6.73 -0.85 -9.17
CA THR A 257 7.16 -0.46 -10.53
C THR A 257 5.95 -0.22 -11.44
N PRO A 258 5.91 0.83 -12.28
CA PRO A 258 4.93 0.93 -13.35
C PRO A 258 5.27 -0.07 -14.47
N ALA A 259 4.27 -0.78 -15.01
CA ALA A 259 4.45 -1.64 -16.18
C ALA A 259 4.54 -0.76 -17.43
N ILE A 260 5.73 -0.61 -18.01
CA ILE A 260 5.91 0.10 -19.29
C ILE A 260 6.86 -0.73 -20.16
N THR A 261 6.33 -1.40 -21.18
CA THR A 261 7.12 -2.02 -22.25
C THR A 261 6.88 -1.26 -23.55
N PRO A 262 7.89 -0.59 -24.13
CA PRO A 262 7.73 0.07 -25.42
C PRO A 262 7.70 -0.98 -26.54
N VAL A 263 6.60 -1.01 -27.33
CA VAL A 263 6.53 -1.77 -28.57
C VAL A 263 7.00 -0.87 -29.72
N SER A 264 8.12 -1.23 -30.34
CA SER A 264 8.53 -0.63 -31.62
C SER A 264 7.72 -1.22 -32.75
N LEU A 265 6.83 -0.43 -33.35
CA LEU A 265 6.16 -0.79 -34.59
C LEU A 265 7.12 -0.55 -35.76
N THR A 266 7.57 -1.64 -36.40
CA THR A 266 8.23 -1.55 -37.70
C THR A 266 7.14 -1.61 -38.77
N PRO A 267 7.01 -0.63 -39.68
CA PRO A 267 6.00 -0.69 -40.73
C PRO A 267 6.29 -1.86 -41.67
N ALA A 268 5.40 -2.84 -41.73
CA ALA A 268 5.46 -3.92 -42.71
C ALA A 268 5.04 -3.36 -44.08
N ALA A 269 5.99 -3.32 -45.02
CA ALA A 269 5.70 -3.01 -46.41
C ALA A 269 4.83 -4.11 -47.03
N GLN A 270 3.72 -3.70 -47.62
CA GLN A 270 2.74 -4.56 -48.27
C GLN A 270 3.29 -5.03 -49.64
N PRO A 271 3.35 -6.34 -49.95
CA PRO A 271 3.71 -6.78 -51.28
C PRO A 271 2.48 -6.72 -52.21
N GLY A 272 2.67 -6.06 -53.36
CA GLY A 272 1.72 -6.05 -54.47
C GLY A 272 1.58 -7.42 -55.11
N GLY A 273 0.37 -7.71 -55.59
CA GLY A 273 0.02 -8.99 -56.20
C GLY A 273 0.64 -9.22 -57.58
N GLY A 274 0.70 -10.49 -57.95
CA GLY A 274 1.01 -11.01 -59.28
C GLY A 274 1.03 -12.53 -59.22
N GLY A 275 0.07 -13.19 -59.86
CA GLY A 275 -0.10 -14.64 -59.80
C GLY A 275 0.83 -15.40 -60.75
N GLU A 276 0.98 -16.71 -60.49
CA GLU A 276 1.05 -17.73 -61.54
C GLU A 276 0.86 -19.13 -60.95
N VAL A 277 0.32 -20.02 -61.79
CA VAL A 277 -0.09 -21.39 -61.49
C VAL A 277 1.10 -22.34 -61.74
N GLY A 278 1.41 -23.27 -60.83
CA GLY A 278 2.50 -24.23 -61.07
C GLY A 278 2.69 -25.35 -60.03
N SER A 279 2.02 -26.48 -60.29
CA SER A 279 2.46 -27.88 -60.15
C SER A 279 3.26 -28.40 -58.92
N LEU A 280 2.57 -29.29 -58.18
CA LEU A 280 2.99 -30.58 -57.57
C LEU A 280 4.48 -30.90 -57.32
N GLY A 281 4.79 -31.25 -56.06
CA GLY A 281 5.80 -32.25 -55.75
C GLY A 281 6.41 -32.16 -54.34
N GLY A 282 6.17 -33.19 -53.51
CA GLY A 282 7.26 -33.76 -52.69
C GLY A 282 7.24 -33.55 -51.17
N SER A 283 6.86 -34.65 -50.50
CA SER A 283 7.50 -35.23 -49.31
C SER A 283 7.40 -34.55 -47.94
N ALA A 284 6.76 -35.33 -47.07
CA ALA A 284 6.65 -35.20 -45.64
C ALA A 284 8.01 -35.25 -44.90
N THR A 285 8.14 -34.41 -43.88
CA THR A 285 8.89 -34.75 -42.66
C THR A 285 8.22 -34.01 -41.49
N GLY A 286 7.39 -34.73 -40.74
CA GLY A 286 6.67 -34.19 -39.58
C GLY A 286 7.61 -34.03 -38.39
N THR A 287 7.70 -32.81 -37.87
CA THR A 287 8.27 -32.49 -36.56
C THR A 287 7.12 -31.92 -35.72
N PRO A 288 6.89 -32.33 -34.47
CA PRO A 288 5.78 -31.80 -33.68
C PRO A 288 6.09 -30.37 -33.23
N THR A 289 5.57 -29.39 -33.97
CA THR A 289 5.54 -28.00 -33.51
C THR A 289 4.49 -27.89 -32.41
N ALA A 290 4.93 -27.46 -31.22
CA ALA A 290 4.09 -27.16 -30.08
C ALA A 290 2.96 -26.20 -30.49
N VAL A 291 1.72 -26.62 -30.22
CA VAL A 291 0.56 -25.75 -30.24
C VAL A 291 0.77 -24.72 -29.14
N ARG A 292 1.23 -23.53 -29.53
CA ARG A 292 1.27 -22.36 -28.67
C ARG A 292 -0.07 -21.65 -28.87
N ASP A 293 -0.95 -21.88 -27.92
CA ASP A 293 -2.22 -21.18 -27.79
C ASP A 293 -1.90 -19.75 -27.33
N ASP A 294 -1.79 -18.83 -28.30
CA ASP A 294 -1.62 -17.39 -28.06
C ASP A 294 -2.68 -16.63 -28.85
N GLN A 295 -3.94 -16.84 -28.45
CA GLN A 295 -5.03 -15.94 -28.79
C GLN A 295 -5.45 -15.20 -27.52
N THR A 296 -4.59 -14.30 -27.05
CA THR A 296 -5.05 -13.26 -26.12
C THR A 296 -5.83 -12.24 -26.93
N VAL A 297 -7.14 -12.27 -26.76
CA VAL A 297 -8.05 -11.31 -27.36
C VAL A 297 -7.94 -9.98 -26.60
N ILE A 298 -7.45 -8.93 -27.27
CA ILE A 298 -7.37 -7.59 -26.68
C ILE A 298 -8.73 -6.89 -26.78
N PHE A 299 -9.25 -6.45 -25.63
CA PHE A 299 -10.34 -5.49 -25.57
C PHE A 299 -9.82 -4.11 -25.88
N VAL A 300 -9.90 -3.76 -27.15
CA VAL A 300 -9.97 -2.36 -27.51
C VAL A 300 -11.34 -1.90 -27.03
N ALA A 301 -11.39 -1.04 -26.00
CA ALA A 301 -12.62 -0.37 -25.65
C ALA A 301 -13.18 0.30 -26.92
N PRO A 302 -14.48 0.11 -27.26
CA PRO A 302 -15.06 0.78 -28.42
C PRO A 302 -14.77 2.27 -28.27
N SER A 303 -14.23 2.89 -29.32
CA SER A 303 -13.93 4.31 -29.29
C SER A 303 -15.21 5.08 -28.97
N ALA A 304 -15.12 6.21 -28.27
CA ALA A 304 -16.31 7.01 -27.91
C ALA A 304 -17.17 7.41 -29.13
N SER A 305 -16.63 7.33 -30.34
CA SER A 305 -17.38 7.47 -31.61
C SER A 305 -18.40 6.35 -31.87
N GLN A 306 -18.22 5.15 -31.32
CA GLN A 306 -19.18 4.04 -31.39
C GLN A 306 -20.25 4.11 -30.29
N LEU A 307 -20.04 4.94 -29.26
CA LEU A 307 -21.02 5.25 -28.20
C LEU A 307 -21.77 6.56 -28.45
N ALA A 308 -21.54 7.21 -29.61
CA ALA A 308 -22.35 8.33 -30.03
C ALA A 308 -23.77 7.84 -30.30
N ALA A 309 -24.74 8.38 -29.56
CA ALA A 309 -26.16 8.15 -29.80
C ALA A 309 -26.45 8.32 -31.30
N VAL A 310 -27.03 7.28 -31.91
CA VAL A 310 -27.52 7.32 -33.28
C VAL A 310 -28.39 8.59 -33.42
N PRO A 311 -28.14 9.45 -34.42
CA PRO A 311 -28.92 10.67 -34.58
C PRO A 311 -30.39 10.29 -34.71
N VAL A 312 -31.21 10.88 -33.82
CA VAL A 312 -32.65 10.68 -33.82
C VAL A 312 -33.19 11.22 -35.15
N ALA A 313 -33.83 10.36 -35.92
CA ALA A 313 -34.47 10.76 -37.17
C ALA A 313 -35.52 11.86 -36.88
N GLU A 314 -35.51 12.93 -37.68
CA GLU A 314 -36.46 14.04 -37.54
C GLU A 314 -37.91 13.51 -37.57
N GLY A 315 -38.68 13.83 -36.53
CA GLY A 315 -40.11 13.50 -36.43
C GLY A 315 -40.49 12.43 -35.40
N LEU A 316 -39.54 11.87 -34.65
CA LEU A 316 -39.83 11.01 -33.49
C LEU A 316 -39.91 11.84 -32.19
N PRO A 317 -40.78 11.48 -31.23
CA PRO A 317 -40.90 12.19 -29.95
C PRO A 317 -39.57 12.18 -29.19
N GLU A 318 -39.19 13.32 -28.60
CA GLU A 318 -37.98 13.42 -27.77
C GLU A 318 -38.07 12.43 -26.58
N PRO A 319 -37.00 11.67 -26.27
CA PRO A 319 -36.99 10.80 -25.11
C PRO A 319 -36.96 11.65 -23.85
N SER A 320 -38.02 11.62 -23.05
CA SER A 320 -38.03 12.22 -21.73
C SER A 320 -37.20 11.38 -20.76
N ILE A 321 -36.05 11.90 -20.34
CA ILE A 321 -35.34 11.38 -19.17
C ILE A 321 -36.12 11.85 -17.95
N ILE A 322 -36.82 10.92 -17.29
CA ILE A 322 -37.53 11.20 -16.03
C ILE A 322 -36.48 11.26 -14.91
N ILE A 323 -35.99 12.46 -14.61
CA ILE A 323 -35.29 12.76 -13.36
C ILE A 323 -36.38 13.10 -12.35
N GLY A 324 -36.72 12.15 -11.48
CA GLY A 324 -37.68 12.38 -10.41
C GLY A 324 -37.09 13.28 -9.33
N LEU A 325 -37.46 14.56 -9.34
CA LEU A 325 -37.42 15.40 -8.14
C LEU A 325 -38.63 15.00 -7.28
N ILE A 326 -38.39 14.39 -6.12
CA ILE A 326 -39.44 14.07 -5.15
C ILE A 326 -39.73 15.34 -4.34
N ASP A 327 -40.59 16.21 -4.87
CA ASP A 327 -41.22 17.27 -4.10
C ASP A 327 -42.54 16.77 -3.52
N GLY A 328 -42.64 16.74 -2.19
CA GLY A 328 -43.92 16.63 -1.48
C GLY A 328 -44.29 15.25 -0.95
N ILE A 329 -43.56 14.74 0.05
CA ILE A 329 -44.15 13.85 1.06
C ILE A 329 -44.08 14.56 2.42
N ARG A 330 -45.03 15.47 2.65
CA ARG A 330 -45.48 15.87 3.99
C ARG A 330 -46.64 14.95 4.42
N GLY A 331 -46.40 13.64 4.36
CA GLY A 331 -47.18 12.64 5.06
C GLY A 331 -46.29 12.14 6.19
N THR A 332 -46.81 12.13 7.41
CA THR A 332 -46.15 11.62 8.61
C THR A 332 -45.32 10.36 8.32
N PHE A 333 -44.01 10.54 8.18
CA PHE A 333 -43.07 9.47 8.43
C PHE A 333 -43.28 9.13 9.90
N GLY A 334 -43.97 8.02 10.16
CA GLY A 334 -43.83 7.37 11.45
C GLY A 334 -42.34 7.25 11.71
N THR A 335 -41.92 7.61 12.90
CA THR A 335 -40.55 7.40 13.40
C THR A 335 -40.25 5.90 13.27
N VAL A 336 -39.82 5.48 12.09
CA VAL A 336 -38.87 4.39 11.98
C VAL A 336 -37.68 4.95 12.74
N ASP A 337 -37.26 4.24 13.78
CA ASP A 337 -35.99 4.51 14.45
C ASP A 337 -34.91 4.54 13.35
N ASP A 338 -34.60 5.74 12.84
CA ASP A 338 -33.42 6.05 12.02
C ASP A 338 -32.18 6.05 12.92
N THR A 339 -32.12 5.08 13.84
CA THR A 339 -30.84 4.48 14.11
C THR A 339 -30.63 3.62 12.87
N PRO A 340 -29.81 4.03 11.87
CA PRO A 340 -29.31 3.03 10.94
C PRO A 340 -28.88 1.86 11.81
N PRO A 341 -29.25 0.59 11.50
CA PRO A 341 -28.56 -0.49 12.18
C PRO A 341 -27.10 -0.10 12.06
N GLU A 342 -26.40 -0.01 13.19
CA GLU A 342 -24.96 0.10 13.14
C GLU A 342 -24.56 -1.06 12.24
N VAL A 343 -24.36 -0.78 10.95
CA VAL A 343 -23.49 -1.52 10.08
C VAL A 343 -22.17 -1.12 10.69
N GLY A 344 -21.93 -1.67 11.89
CA GLY A 344 -20.76 -1.43 12.70
C GLY A 344 -19.68 -1.71 11.71
N GLN A 345 -18.96 -0.66 11.35
CA GLN A 345 -17.93 -0.66 10.33
C GLN A 345 -17.15 -1.93 10.59
N THR A 346 -17.47 -2.98 9.82
CA THR A 346 -17.19 -4.33 10.27
C THR A 346 -15.76 -4.46 9.86
N GLU A 347 -14.88 -3.98 10.72
CA GLU A 347 -13.49 -3.79 10.43
C GLU A 347 -13.01 -5.15 9.96
N ILE A 348 -12.61 -5.20 8.69
CA ILE A 348 -12.26 -6.45 8.02
C ILE A 348 -10.83 -6.77 8.44
N THR A 349 -10.69 -7.10 9.72
CA THR A 349 -9.43 -7.44 10.37
C THR A 349 -9.12 -8.92 10.16
N TYR A 350 -7.89 -9.32 10.47
CA TYR A 350 -7.50 -10.73 10.47
C TYR A 350 -8.20 -11.56 11.56
N GLU A 351 -8.90 -10.94 12.50
CA GLU A 351 -9.62 -11.63 13.58
C GLU A 351 -11.10 -11.83 13.23
N ASN A 352 -11.63 -11.02 12.31
CA ASN A 352 -13.03 -11.07 11.90
C ASN A 352 -13.26 -12.13 10.82
N LEU A 353 -13.30 -13.40 11.25
CA LEU A 353 -13.52 -14.53 10.37
C LEU A 353 -14.83 -14.41 9.56
N GLU A 354 -15.91 -13.96 10.20
CA GLU A 354 -17.22 -13.83 9.55
C GLU A 354 -17.18 -12.83 8.39
N ALA A 355 -16.58 -11.66 8.60
CA ALA A 355 -16.44 -10.65 7.54
C ALA A 355 -15.55 -11.15 6.39
N ARG A 356 -14.46 -11.86 6.68
CA ARG A 356 -13.59 -12.44 5.65
C ARG A 356 -14.28 -13.53 4.84
N ASN A 357 -15.03 -14.41 5.49
CA ASN A 357 -15.79 -15.45 4.80
C ASN A 357 -16.90 -14.85 3.94
N ALA A 358 -17.65 -13.88 4.48
CA ALA A 358 -18.67 -13.16 3.72
C ALA A 358 -18.08 -12.45 2.49
N MET A 359 -16.88 -11.88 2.61
CA MET A 359 -16.18 -11.27 1.48
C MET A 359 -15.72 -12.32 0.46
N ARG A 360 -15.11 -13.41 0.92
CA ARG A 360 -14.66 -14.53 0.07
C ARG A 360 -15.82 -15.12 -0.74
N ASP A 361 -16.98 -15.29 -0.11
CA ASP A 361 -18.18 -15.86 -0.74
C ASP A 361 -18.82 -14.89 -1.74
N ARG A 362 -18.77 -13.58 -1.46
CA ARG A 362 -19.40 -12.54 -2.28
C ARG A 362 -18.56 -12.13 -3.48
N ASP A 363 -17.26 -11.97 -3.29
CA ASP A 363 -16.30 -11.50 -4.29
C ASP A 363 -14.93 -12.17 -4.07
N PRO A 364 -14.72 -13.38 -4.63
CA PRO A 364 -13.50 -14.15 -4.42
C PRO A 364 -12.28 -13.51 -5.07
N GLU A 365 -12.44 -12.76 -6.17
CA GLU A 365 -11.35 -12.07 -6.85
C GLU A 365 -10.85 -10.89 -6.02
N LEU A 366 -11.76 -10.06 -5.48
CA LEU A 366 -11.41 -8.99 -4.56
C LEU A 366 -10.75 -9.55 -3.31
N PHE A 367 -11.32 -10.61 -2.72
CA PHE A 367 -10.73 -11.28 -1.55
C PHE A 367 -9.29 -11.73 -1.83
N ALA A 368 -9.04 -12.41 -2.95
CA ALA A 368 -7.70 -12.85 -3.33
C ALA A 368 -6.73 -11.67 -3.51
N SER A 369 -7.19 -10.57 -4.11
CA SER A 369 -6.38 -9.36 -4.27
C SER A 369 -5.99 -8.72 -2.92
N LEU A 370 -6.91 -8.71 -1.96
CA LEU A 370 -6.67 -8.17 -0.61
C LEU A 370 -5.74 -9.06 0.21
N VAL A 371 -5.90 -10.39 0.12
CA VAL A 371 -4.96 -11.35 0.72
C VAL A 371 -3.56 -11.17 0.14
N ALA A 372 -3.44 -11.07 -1.19
CA ALA A 372 -2.15 -10.85 -1.86
C ALA A 372 -1.51 -9.50 -1.46
N GLY A 373 -2.34 -8.46 -1.24
CA GLY A 373 -1.91 -7.15 -0.73
C GLY A 373 -1.55 -7.12 0.76
N GLY A 374 -1.76 -8.22 1.50
CA GLY A 374 -1.49 -8.30 2.93
C GLY A 374 -2.50 -7.54 3.80
N ALA A 375 -3.71 -7.26 3.28
CA ALA A 375 -4.75 -6.55 4.03
C ALA A 375 -5.18 -7.30 5.30
N PHE A 376 -5.04 -8.63 5.30
CA PHE A 376 -5.37 -9.49 6.44
C PHE A 376 -4.13 -10.00 7.19
N ASP A 377 -2.96 -9.41 6.97
CA ASP A 377 -1.76 -9.87 7.67
C ASP A 377 -1.82 -9.54 9.16
N PRO A 378 -1.67 -10.53 10.04
CA PRO A 378 -1.50 -10.29 11.46
C PRO A 378 -0.22 -9.47 11.72
N PRO A 379 -0.16 -8.68 12.80
CA PRO A 379 1.09 -8.10 13.27
C PRO A 379 2.16 -9.19 13.46
N PRO A 380 3.46 -8.92 13.21
CA PRO A 380 4.50 -9.94 13.30
C PRO A 380 4.63 -10.62 14.67
N THR A 381 4.20 -9.97 15.75
CA THR A 381 4.17 -10.57 17.10
C THR A 381 3.00 -11.53 17.31
N GLU A 382 1.94 -11.42 16.51
CA GLU A 382 0.72 -12.24 16.60
C GLU A 382 0.62 -13.28 15.48
N ILE A 383 1.53 -13.29 14.50
CA ILE A 383 1.47 -14.20 13.35
C ILE A 383 1.39 -15.68 13.76
N GLY A 384 2.14 -16.08 14.78
CA GLY A 384 2.09 -17.45 15.32
C GLY A 384 0.73 -17.78 15.94
N ARG A 385 0.12 -16.83 16.67
CA ARG A 385 -1.19 -17.00 17.30
C ARG A 385 -2.30 -17.07 16.25
N ALA A 386 -2.27 -16.17 15.27
CA ALA A 386 -3.24 -16.13 14.18
C ALA A 386 -3.21 -17.42 13.34
N LEU A 387 -2.02 -17.89 12.95
CA LEU A 387 -1.87 -19.17 12.23
C LEU A 387 -2.34 -20.37 13.05
N GLN A 388 -1.98 -20.44 14.34
CA GLN A 388 -2.47 -21.49 15.23
C GLN A 388 -4.01 -21.45 15.35
N GLY A 389 -4.61 -20.26 15.41
CA GLY A 389 -6.05 -20.06 15.44
C GLY A 389 -6.76 -20.58 14.19
N GLU A 390 -6.27 -20.23 13.00
CA GLU A 390 -6.83 -20.74 11.74
C GLU A 390 -6.68 -22.26 11.63
N LEU A 391 -5.50 -22.80 11.94
CA LEU A 391 -5.28 -24.25 11.91
C LEU A 391 -6.11 -24.99 12.98
N ALA A 392 -6.35 -24.39 14.15
CA ALA A 392 -7.16 -24.99 15.21
C ALA A 392 -8.64 -25.05 14.81
N ARG A 393 -9.13 -23.99 14.18
CA ARG A 393 -10.51 -23.93 13.68
C ARG A 393 -10.82 -25.03 12.67
N MET A 394 -9.83 -25.44 11.90
CA MET A 394 -9.89 -26.53 10.91
C MET A 394 -9.59 -27.92 11.49
N ASP A 395 -9.49 -28.05 12.82
CA ASP A 395 -9.06 -29.25 13.55
C ASP A 395 -7.64 -29.75 13.19
N CYS A 396 -6.88 -28.95 12.45
CA CYS A 396 -5.51 -29.25 12.03
C CYS A 396 -4.48 -28.96 13.14
N TYR A 397 -4.83 -28.14 14.13
CA TYR A 397 -4.03 -27.88 15.33
C TYR A 397 -4.84 -28.19 16.59
N THR A 398 -4.42 -29.19 17.36
CA THR A 398 -5.22 -29.77 18.46
C THR A 398 -4.71 -29.36 19.85
N THR A 399 -3.74 -28.45 19.91
CA THR A 399 -3.16 -27.93 21.15
C THR A 399 -3.62 -26.50 21.39
N THR A 400 -3.31 -25.94 22.56
CA THR A 400 -3.69 -24.57 22.92
C THR A 400 -3.06 -23.55 21.97
N VAL A 401 -3.85 -22.54 21.56
CA VAL A 401 -3.40 -21.39 20.78
C VAL A 401 -2.68 -20.41 21.72
N ASP A 402 -1.35 -20.44 21.72
CA ASP A 402 -0.48 -19.70 22.63
C ASP A 402 0.45 -18.70 21.91
N GLY A 403 0.54 -18.77 20.59
CA GLY A 403 1.44 -17.99 19.76
C GLY A 403 2.87 -18.53 19.67
N ILE A 404 3.21 -19.59 20.41
CA ILE A 404 4.55 -20.19 20.40
C ILE A 404 4.67 -21.13 19.20
N TRP A 405 5.43 -20.70 18.18
CA TRP A 405 5.62 -21.51 16.99
C TRP A 405 6.70 -22.58 17.17
N GLY A 406 6.29 -23.85 17.21
CA GLY A 406 7.21 -24.97 17.41
C GLY A 406 6.85 -26.20 16.58
N ASN A 407 7.42 -27.36 16.93
CA ASN A 407 7.21 -28.61 16.19
C ASN A 407 5.72 -29.02 16.10
N GLY A 408 4.91 -28.70 17.11
CA GLY A 408 3.47 -28.95 17.08
C GLY A 408 2.76 -28.16 15.97
N SER A 409 3.05 -26.87 15.85
CA SER A 409 2.51 -25.99 14.81
C SER A 409 2.97 -26.41 13.41
N ARG A 410 4.25 -26.76 13.24
CA ARG A 410 4.77 -27.27 11.95
C ARG A 410 4.06 -28.55 11.50
N ARG A 411 3.80 -29.48 12.42
CA ARG A 411 3.01 -30.69 12.14
C ARG A 411 1.55 -30.37 11.80
N ALA A 412 0.98 -29.31 12.34
CA ALA A 412 -0.37 -28.88 11.97
C ALA A 412 -0.44 -28.32 10.55
N VAL A 413 0.56 -27.55 10.12
CA VAL A 413 0.71 -27.12 8.72
C VAL A 413 0.78 -28.34 7.80
N ASP A 414 1.57 -29.36 8.16
CA ASP A 414 1.65 -30.59 7.37
C ASP A 414 0.32 -31.32 7.24
N ARG A 415 -0.44 -31.40 8.34
CA ARG A 415 -1.78 -32.01 8.33
C ARG A 415 -2.75 -31.25 7.46
N TYR A 416 -2.73 -29.92 7.52
CA TYR A 416 -3.55 -29.04 6.70
C TYR A 416 -3.26 -29.24 5.21
N PHE A 417 -2.00 -29.09 4.79
CA PHE A 417 -1.64 -29.26 3.38
C PHE A 417 -1.76 -30.71 2.89
N ALA A 418 -1.73 -31.71 3.77
CA ALA A 418 -2.05 -33.09 3.39
C ALA A 418 -3.54 -33.29 3.03
N GLN A 419 -4.43 -32.37 3.40
CA GLN A 419 -5.83 -32.39 2.96
C GLN A 419 -6.03 -31.70 1.60
N LEU A 420 -5.05 -30.91 1.14
CA LEU A 420 -5.11 -30.19 -0.12
C LEU A 420 -4.46 -31.04 -1.23
N ASN A 421 -5.14 -31.17 -2.37
CA ASN A 421 -4.64 -31.97 -3.48
C ASN A 421 -3.58 -31.20 -4.27
N GLY A 422 -2.31 -31.61 -4.14
CA GLY A 422 -1.21 -31.09 -4.96
C GLY A 422 -0.65 -29.74 -4.52
N VAL A 423 -1.08 -29.21 -3.38
CA VAL A 423 -0.59 -27.94 -2.82
C VAL A 423 0.43 -28.22 -1.72
N THR A 424 1.61 -27.63 -1.83
CA THR A 424 2.65 -27.71 -0.80
C THR A 424 2.77 -26.39 -0.04
N PRO A 425 3.08 -26.41 1.27
CA PRO A 425 3.31 -25.19 2.02
C PRO A 425 4.53 -24.45 1.47
N ILE A 426 4.43 -23.13 1.29
CA ILE A 426 5.56 -22.27 0.93
C ILE A 426 6.65 -22.28 2.01
N THR A 427 6.24 -22.40 3.28
CA THR A 427 7.12 -22.57 4.43
C THR A 427 6.38 -23.28 5.56
N ARG A 428 7.12 -23.86 6.50
CA ARG A 428 6.58 -24.38 7.77
C ARG A 428 6.73 -23.39 8.93
N GLU A 429 7.40 -22.26 8.71
CA GLU A 429 7.59 -21.22 9.72
C GLU A 429 6.39 -20.26 9.78
N ALA A 430 6.19 -19.61 10.93
CA ALA A 430 5.14 -18.62 11.07
C ALA A 430 5.50 -17.34 10.30
N THR A 431 4.99 -17.22 9.07
CA THR A 431 5.18 -16.03 8.22
C THR A 431 3.83 -15.52 7.71
N ALA A 432 3.79 -14.25 7.32
CA ALA A 432 2.62 -13.66 6.66
C ALA A 432 2.27 -14.43 5.37
N ASP A 433 3.27 -14.86 4.60
CA ASP A 433 3.04 -15.62 3.36
C ASP A 433 2.36 -16.97 3.60
N LEU A 434 2.73 -17.70 4.66
CA LEU A 434 2.04 -18.93 5.04
C LEU A 434 0.58 -18.65 5.43
N PHE A 435 0.34 -17.57 6.17
CA PHE A 435 -1.01 -17.17 6.57
C PHE A 435 -1.88 -16.83 5.36
N ARG A 436 -1.35 -16.03 4.42
CA ARG A 436 -2.00 -15.70 3.15
C ARG A 436 -2.28 -16.95 2.32
N GLN A 437 -1.32 -17.88 2.22
CA GLN A 437 -1.53 -19.13 1.50
C GLN A 437 -2.70 -19.92 2.09
N ILE A 438 -2.76 -20.09 3.42
CA ILE A 438 -3.89 -20.76 4.09
C ILE A 438 -5.22 -20.04 3.82
N LEU A 439 -5.24 -18.70 3.80
CA LEU A 439 -6.44 -17.95 3.47
C LEU A 439 -6.91 -18.12 2.01
N LEU A 440 -5.98 -18.31 1.06
CA LEU A 440 -6.31 -18.49 -0.36
C LEU A 440 -6.78 -19.93 -0.65
N GLU A 441 -6.13 -20.92 -0.05
CA GLU A 441 -6.50 -22.34 -0.24
C GLU A 441 -7.81 -22.69 0.47
N GLY A 442 -8.18 -21.92 1.51
CA GLY A 442 -9.47 -22.02 2.18
C GLY A 442 -9.52 -23.10 3.26
N ASP A 443 -10.75 -23.44 3.65
CA ASP A 443 -11.02 -24.26 4.82
C ASP A 443 -10.97 -25.76 4.49
N VAL A 444 -10.31 -26.54 5.35
CA VAL A 444 -10.33 -28.01 5.31
C VAL A 444 -10.73 -28.56 6.67
N ILE A 445 -11.19 -29.80 6.71
CA ILE A 445 -11.44 -30.51 7.97
C ILE A 445 -10.35 -31.57 8.13
N CYS A 446 -9.44 -31.36 9.08
CA CYS A 446 -8.42 -32.36 9.37
C CYS A 446 -9.01 -33.53 10.16
N PRO A 447 -8.75 -34.79 9.77
CA PRO A 447 -9.24 -35.94 10.53
C PRO A 447 -8.61 -35.92 11.93
N SER A 448 -9.46 -36.10 12.95
CA SER A 448 -9.00 -36.26 14.32
C SER A 448 -7.97 -37.39 14.39
N PRO A 449 -6.80 -37.17 15.03
CA PRO A 449 -5.80 -38.21 15.12
C PRO A 449 -6.41 -39.38 15.92
N VAL A 450 -6.63 -40.50 15.23
CA VAL A 450 -7.02 -41.74 15.89
C VAL A 450 -5.88 -42.08 16.83
N ARG A 451 -6.11 -41.94 18.15
CA ARG A 451 -5.18 -42.46 19.15
C ARG A 451 -5.11 -43.95 18.90
N THR A 452 -4.12 -44.38 18.14
CA THR A 452 -3.79 -45.79 18.03
C THR A 452 -3.49 -46.20 19.46
N ALA A 453 -4.38 -47.02 20.03
CA ALA A 453 -4.21 -47.52 21.39
C ALA A 453 -2.78 -48.07 21.44
N ALA A 454 -1.94 -47.47 22.28
CA ALA A 454 -0.57 -47.93 22.44
C ALA A 454 -0.65 -49.45 22.66
N PRO A 455 0.06 -50.27 21.85
CA PRO A 455 -0.02 -51.70 22.00
C PRO A 455 0.23 -52.01 23.47
N ALA A 456 -0.75 -52.63 24.12
CA ALA A 456 -0.67 -52.99 25.53
C ALA A 456 0.63 -53.77 25.68
N GLY A 457 1.65 -53.12 26.25
CA GLY A 457 2.97 -53.70 26.36
C GLY A 457 2.82 -55.04 27.04
N GLY A 458 3.12 -56.12 26.30
CA GLY A 458 3.15 -57.45 26.85
C GLY A 458 4.02 -57.40 28.10
N ARG A 459 3.42 -57.70 29.26
CA ARG A 459 4.14 -57.86 30.51
C ARG A 459 5.11 -59.03 30.30
N THR A 460 6.32 -58.74 29.84
CA THR A 460 7.43 -59.66 29.97
C THR A 460 7.74 -59.75 31.45
N SER A 461 7.14 -60.75 32.11
CA SER A 461 7.60 -61.33 33.35
C SER A 461 9.01 -61.86 33.13
N GLY A 462 10.01 -60.99 33.30
CA GLY A 462 11.42 -61.31 33.14
C GLY A 462 12.17 -61.04 34.44
N GLY A 463 12.40 -62.12 35.19
CA GLY A 463 13.58 -62.39 36.02
C GLY A 463 14.20 -61.25 36.82
N GLY A 464 14.10 -61.36 38.15
CA GLY A 464 14.69 -60.44 39.10
C GLY A 464 16.19 -60.17 38.88
N ARG A 465 16.57 -58.94 39.22
CA ARG A 465 17.91 -58.63 39.71
C ARG A 465 17.76 -57.82 40.99
N ASN A 466 18.30 -58.40 42.06
CA ASN A 466 18.52 -57.80 43.37
C ASN A 466 19.15 -56.42 43.24
N SER A 467 18.39 -55.38 43.60
CA SER A 467 18.97 -54.12 44.01
C SER A 467 19.21 -54.19 45.51
N GLY A 468 20.42 -54.59 45.88
CA GLY A 468 20.90 -54.51 47.25
C GLY A 468 20.81 -53.08 47.76
N THR A 469 20.15 -52.92 48.90
CA THR A 469 20.08 -51.70 49.68
C THR A 469 21.47 -51.32 50.17
N ALA A 470 22.16 -50.41 49.49
CA ALA A 470 23.34 -49.76 50.03
C ALA A 470 22.90 -48.72 51.09
N PRO A 471 23.43 -48.75 52.33
CA PRO A 471 23.06 -47.80 53.36
C PRO A 471 23.52 -46.39 52.96
N ARG A 472 22.53 -45.50 52.82
CA ARG A 472 22.70 -44.08 52.54
C ARG A 472 23.42 -43.41 53.72
N ARG A 473 24.69 -43.07 53.53
CA ARG A 473 25.49 -42.23 54.43
C ARG A 473 24.78 -40.86 54.59
N PRO A 474 24.56 -40.35 55.82
CA PRO A 474 23.92 -39.06 56.03
C PRO A 474 24.80 -37.93 55.44
N ARG A 475 24.20 -37.15 54.55
CA ARG A 475 24.82 -35.96 53.95
C ARG A 475 24.70 -34.80 54.97
N PRO A 476 25.78 -34.07 55.28
CA PRO A 476 25.72 -32.91 56.17
C PRO A 476 24.76 -31.86 55.62
N SER A 477 23.86 -31.36 56.47
CA SER A 477 22.95 -30.26 56.18
C SER A 477 23.75 -29.00 55.85
N ALA A 478 23.55 -28.44 54.66
CA ALA A 478 24.04 -27.12 54.33
C ALA A 478 23.27 -26.06 55.15
N PRO A 479 23.93 -25.03 55.69
CA PRO A 479 23.29 -23.98 56.46
C PRO A 479 22.35 -23.13 55.59
N ALA A 480 21.19 -22.78 56.17
CA ALA A 480 20.18 -21.94 55.54
C ALA A 480 20.73 -20.52 55.25
N PRO A 481 20.40 -19.92 54.09
CA PRO A 481 20.77 -18.53 53.82
C PRO A 481 20.05 -17.59 54.79
N THR A 482 20.83 -16.82 55.52
CA THR A 482 20.38 -15.75 56.42
C THR A 482 19.64 -14.69 55.62
N ARG A 483 18.36 -14.48 55.94
CA ARG A 483 17.57 -13.36 55.40
C ARG A 483 18.12 -12.06 55.94
N THR A 484 18.61 -11.19 55.05
CA THR A 484 18.99 -9.81 55.39
C THR A 484 17.74 -9.02 55.79
N PRO A 485 17.75 -8.25 56.90
CA PRO A 485 16.63 -7.42 57.32
C PRO A 485 16.37 -6.29 56.32
N ALA A 486 15.08 -6.02 56.07
CA ALA A 486 14.64 -4.85 55.33
C ALA A 486 14.99 -3.56 56.09
N PRO A 487 15.55 -2.52 55.42
CA PRO A 487 15.76 -1.23 56.05
C PRO A 487 14.42 -0.54 56.31
N SER A 488 14.09 -0.40 57.59
CA SER A 488 13.04 0.48 58.09
C SER A 488 13.51 1.93 58.10
N GLY A 489 12.70 2.83 57.52
CA GLY A 489 12.62 4.22 57.96
C GLY A 489 13.30 5.26 57.06
N GLY A 490 12.47 6.06 56.39
CA GLY A 490 12.87 7.31 55.76
C GLY A 490 11.69 8.28 55.67
N ARG A 491 11.41 8.98 56.78
CA ARG A 491 10.52 10.15 56.81
C ARG A 491 11.07 11.22 55.85
N ILE A 492 10.23 11.73 54.96
CA ILE A 492 10.47 13.03 54.30
C ILE A 492 9.39 13.98 54.80
N GLY A 493 9.76 14.74 55.84
CA GLY A 493 9.14 16.02 56.18
C GLY A 493 9.86 17.13 55.41
N GLY A 494 9.14 18.23 55.18
CA GLY A 494 9.51 19.28 54.23
C GLY A 494 10.71 20.15 54.63
N GLY A 495 11.04 21.06 53.72
CA GLY A 495 12.09 22.07 53.92
C GLY A 495 12.73 22.42 52.59
N GLY A 496 12.25 23.49 51.96
CA GLY A 496 12.75 23.93 50.67
C GLY A 496 14.19 24.43 50.73
N LEU A 497 14.89 24.39 49.60
CA LEU A 497 16.07 25.20 49.35
C LEU A 497 16.19 25.47 47.85
N SER A 498 16.21 26.77 47.56
CA SER A 498 16.71 27.43 46.36
C SER A 498 18.09 26.90 45.94
N GLY A 499 18.34 26.82 44.63
CA GLY A 499 19.68 26.53 44.12
C GLY A 499 19.78 26.61 42.61
N VAL A 500 20.04 27.82 42.11
CA VAL A 500 20.56 28.13 40.76
C VAL A 500 21.88 27.39 40.55
N PHE A 501 22.05 26.69 39.43
CA PHE A 501 23.37 26.57 38.80
C PHE A 501 23.27 26.71 37.29
N ARG A 502 24.28 27.45 36.81
CA ARG A 502 24.53 27.91 35.45
C ARG A 502 24.91 26.79 34.52
#